data_AF-A0A9E3RLE8-F1
#
_entry.id   AF-A0A9E3RLE8-F1
#
_cell.length_a   1.000
_cell.length_b   1.000
_cell.length_c   1.000
_cell.angle_alpha   90.00
_cell.angle_beta   90.00
_cell.angle_gamma   90.00
#
_symmetry.space_group_name_H-M   'P 1'
#
loop_
_entity.id
_entity.type
_entity.pdbx_description
1 polymer ?
#
loop_
_entity_poly.entity_id
_entity_poly.type
_entity_poly.pdbx_seq_one_letter_code
_entity_poly.pdbx_strand_id
1 'polypeptide(L)'
;MTPLEIWRSAKTLAPKIRLRDVWLILGEMRARGVATCLNPGEHNGKVYVRADIVPKSSDGTDWHAFAVIYRSRVRHQVLIALMKRSPQTTTAVRKTVNERYPHGLASTVRAMQGLRQLGLVTVCGEGAKRGQKLYAVTAKGRRLMELFANRTRRAQTFLNAVPMESV
;
A
#
# COMPACT_ATOMS: atom_id res chain seq x y z
N MET A 1 0.08 0.71 10.71
CA MET A 1 0.16 -0.70 10.31
C MET A 1 -1.22 -1.22 9.91
N THR A 2 -1.31 -2.20 9.02
CA THR A 2 -2.59 -2.85 8.69
C THR A 2 -2.80 -4.04 9.64
N PRO A 3 -4.03 -4.52 9.84
CA PRO A 3 -4.28 -5.70 10.67
C PRO A 3 -3.48 -6.94 10.24
N LEU A 4 -3.26 -7.13 8.94
CA LEU A 4 -2.45 -8.24 8.43
C LEU A 4 -0.97 -8.10 8.80
N GLU A 5 -0.41 -6.89 8.73
CA GLU A 5 0.96 -6.62 9.16
C GLU A 5 1.11 -6.85 10.67
N ILE A 6 0.18 -6.31 11.46
CA ILE A 6 0.16 -6.47 12.91
C ILE A 6 0.05 -7.94 13.29
N TRP A 7 -0.80 -8.71 12.60
CA TRP A 7 -0.93 -10.14 12.82
C TRP A 7 0.34 -10.91 12.48
N ARG A 8 0.97 -10.63 11.33
CA ARG A 8 2.25 -11.27 10.97
C ARG A 8 3.33 -11.01 12.01
N SER A 9 3.39 -9.78 12.52
CA SER A 9 4.31 -9.43 13.60
C SER A 9 3.94 -10.08 14.93
N ALA A 10 2.66 -10.05 15.33
CA ALA A 10 2.22 -10.66 16.57
C ALA A 10 2.43 -12.19 16.58
N LYS A 11 2.38 -12.84 15.41
CA LYS A 11 2.61 -14.29 15.27
C LYS A 11 4.00 -14.74 15.71
N THR A 12 5.01 -13.88 15.71
CA THR A 12 6.34 -14.23 16.19
C THR A 12 6.39 -14.35 17.71
N LEU A 13 5.57 -13.56 18.42
CA LEU A 13 5.47 -13.56 19.88
C LEU A 13 4.35 -14.47 20.40
N ALA A 14 3.26 -14.59 19.64
CA ALA A 14 2.10 -15.38 19.99
C ALA A 14 1.68 -16.26 18.79
N PRO A 15 2.29 -17.45 18.58
CA PRO A 15 2.09 -18.25 17.38
C PRO A 15 0.65 -18.70 17.10
N LYS A 16 -0.18 -18.79 18.17
CA LYS A 16 -1.59 -19.18 18.11
C LYS A 16 -2.54 -18.00 17.82
N ILE A 17 -2.04 -16.75 17.77
CA ILE A 17 -2.89 -15.60 17.48
C ILE A 17 -3.46 -15.69 16.06
N ARG A 18 -4.77 -15.49 15.93
CA ARG A 18 -5.46 -15.45 14.65
C ARG A 18 -5.65 -14.00 14.22
N LEU A 19 -5.86 -13.81 12.92
CA LEU A 19 -6.14 -12.47 12.39
C LEU A 19 -7.41 -11.87 12.99
N ARG A 20 -8.42 -12.70 13.31
CA ARG A 20 -9.65 -12.27 13.99
C ARG A 20 -9.37 -11.68 15.36
N ASP A 21 -8.44 -12.26 16.11
CA ASP A 21 -8.08 -11.79 17.45
C ASP A 21 -7.43 -10.41 17.36
N VAL A 22 -6.56 -10.20 16.37
CA VAL A 22 -5.97 -8.89 16.07
C VAL A 22 -7.04 -7.84 15.73
N TRP A 23 -8.06 -8.21 14.96
CA TRP A 23 -9.18 -7.32 14.67
C TRP A 23 -9.95 -6.92 15.94
N LEU A 24 -10.22 -7.87 16.83
CA LEU A 24 -10.89 -7.61 18.10
C LEU A 24 -10.06 -6.69 18.99
N ILE A 25 -8.78 -7.02 19.19
CA ILE A 25 -7.84 -6.22 20.00
C ILE A 25 -7.73 -4.79 19.44
N LEU A 26 -7.61 -4.62 18.12
CA LEU A 26 -7.57 -3.28 17.52
C LEU A 26 -8.87 -2.50 17.69
N GLY A 27 -10.01 -3.20 17.72
CA GLY A 27 -11.30 -2.61 18.07
C GLY A 27 -11.31 -2.07 19.49
N GLU A 28 -10.87 -2.88 20.45
CA GLU A 28 -10.78 -2.49 21.86
C GLU A 28 -9.77 -1.36 22.10
N MET A 29 -8.57 -1.46 21.51
CA MET A 29 -7.55 -0.41 21.59
C MET A 29 -8.06 0.91 21.03
N ARG A 30 -8.85 0.88 19.95
CA ARG A 30 -9.51 2.08 19.42
C ARG A 30 -10.56 2.62 20.38
N ALA A 31 -11.41 1.77 20.94
CA ALA A 31 -12.43 2.19 21.91
C ALA A 31 -11.81 2.83 23.17
N ARG A 32 -10.63 2.36 23.57
CA ARG A 32 -9.85 2.89 24.71
C ARG A 32 -8.95 4.08 24.34
N GLY A 33 -9.00 4.58 23.11
CA GLY A 33 -8.17 5.71 22.68
C GLY A 33 -6.66 5.41 22.58
N VAL A 34 -6.26 4.14 22.53
CA VAL A 34 -4.85 3.72 22.40
C VAL A 34 -4.43 3.60 20.93
N ALA A 35 -5.39 3.35 20.03
CA ALA A 35 -5.16 3.24 18.59
C ALA A 35 -6.14 4.09 17.78
N THR A 36 -5.67 4.66 16.68
CA THR A 36 -6.46 5.47 15.74
C THR A 36 -6.48 4.82 14.37
N CYS A 37 -7.67 4.69 13.78
CA CYS A 37 -7.85 4.24 12.40
C CYS A 37 -7.78 5.45 11.46
N LEU A 38 -6.85 5.44 10.50
CA LEU A 38 -6.60 6.55 9.58
C LEU A 38 -7.58 6.59 8.39
N ASN A 39 -8.31 5.51 8.17
CA ASN A 39 -9.30 5.36 7.09
C ASN A 39 -10.54 4.62 7.61
N PRO A 40 -11.31 5.22 8.54
CA PRO A 40 -12.42 4.53 9.19
C PRO A 40 -13.54 4.12 8.23
N GLY A 41 -13.73 4.84 7.12
CA GLY A 41 -14.73 4.52 6.08
C GLY A 41 -14.37 3.33 5.19
N GLU A 42 -13.14 2.82 5.26
CA GLU A 42 -12.74 1.64 4.49
C GLU A 42 -13.08 0.36 5.23
N HIS A 43 -13.85 -0.54 4.64
CA HIS A 43 -14.10 -1.86 5.23
C HIS A 43 -12.83 -2.73 5.25
N ASN A 44 -12.03 -2.67 4.19
CA ASN A 44 -10.82 -3.47 4.00
C ASN A 44 -9.58 -2.58 3.83
N GLY A 45 -8.41 -3.06 4.26
CA GLY A 45 -7.18 -2.27 4.18
C GLY A 45 -7.12 -1.13 5.18
N LYS A 46 -7.81 -1.27 6.33
CA LYS A 46 -7.72 -0.32 7.44
C LYS A 46 -6.27 -0.16 7.90
N VAL A 47 -5.92 1.07 8.25
CA VAL A 47 -4.61 1.45 8.74
C VAL A 47 -4.76 1.97 10.15
N TYR A 48 -4.09 1.33 11.08
CA TYR A 48 -4.06 1.71 12.49
C TYR A 48 -2.70 2.31 12.85
N VAL A 49 -2.72 3.34 13.67
CA VAL A 49 -1.55 3.92 14.33
C VAL A 49 -1.82 3.99 15.83
N ARG A 50 -0.77 4.07 16.65
CA ARG A 50 -0.96 4.37 18.07
C ARG A 50 -1.44 5.82 18.21
N ALA A 51 -2.31 6.07 19.18
CA ALA A 51 -2.97 7.37 19.36
C ALA A 51 -1.99 8.50 19.75
N ASP A 52 -0.89 8.17 20.41
CA ASP A 52 0.20 9.10 20.75
C ASP A 52 1.07 9.47 19.53
N ILE A 53 1.02 8.67 18.46
CA ILE A 53 1.80 8.84 17.23
C ILE A 53 0.88 9.29 16.09
N VAL A 54 -0.32 9.83 16.37
CA VAL A 54 -1.24 10.28 15.32
C VAL A 54 -0.47 11.22 14.41
N PRO A 55 -0.22 10.83 13.13
CA PRO A 55 0.36 11.75 12.18
C PRO A 55 -0.59 12.93 12.15
N LYS A 56 -0.07 14.15 12.27
CA LYS A 56 -0.90 15.32 12.01
C LYS A 56 -1.58 15.05 10.68
N SER A 57 -2.92 15.06 10.67
CA SER A 57 -3.74 14.83 9.47
C SER A 57 -3.36 15.78 8.31
N SER A 58 -2.52 16.78 8.59
CA SER A 58 -1.90 17.75 7.69
C SER A 58 -0.85 17.22 6.71
N ASP A 59 -0.37 15.97 6.80
CA ASP A 59 0.65 15.48 5.84
C ASP A 59 0.10 15.32 4.41
N GLY A 60 -1.20 15.59 4.19
CA GLY A 60 -1.85 15.49 2.88
C GLY A 60 -1.90 14.07 2.33
N THR A 61 -1.71 13.06 3.20
CA THR A 61 -1.70 11.66 2.82
C THR A 61 -3.12 11.17 2.55
N ASP A 62 -3.35 10.73 1.33
CA ASP A 62 -4.61 10.13 0.91
C ASP A 62 -4.68 8.66 1.38
N TRP A 63 -5.22 8.44 2.58
CA TRP A 63 -5.37 7.12 3.18
C TRP A 63 -6.38 6.23 2.45
N HIS A 64 -7.32 6.81 1.69
CA HIS A 64 -8.21 6.05 0.81
C HIS A 64 -7.41 5.45 -0.35
N ALA A 65 -6.64 6.29 -1.06
CA ALA A 65 -5.74 5.82 -2.12
C ALA A 65 -4.77 4.77 -1.58
N PHE A 66 -4.19 4.99 -0.39
CA PHE A 66 -3.36 4.00 0.28
C PHE A 66 -4.06 2.64 0.41
N ALA A 67 -5.26 2.60 0.96
CA ALA A 67 -6.02 1.37 1.18
C ALA A 67 -6.32 0.64 -0.14
N VAL A 68 -6.69 1.40 -1.18
CA VAL A 68 -7.00 0.87 -2.51
C VAL A 68 -5.78 0.26 -3.20
N ILE A 69 -4.59 0.83 -2.99
CA ILE A 69 -3.32 0.26 -3.49
C ILE A 69 -2.92 -0.96 -2.67
N TYR A 70 -2.97 -0.85 -1.33
CA TYR A 70 -2.55 -1.93 -0.44
C TYR A 70 -3.34 -3.22 -0.70
N ARG A 71 -4.66 -3.13 -0.92
CA ARG A 71 -5.51 -4.30 -1.21
C ARG A 71 -5.32 -4.90 -2.60
N SER A 72 -4.71 -4.15 -3.53
CA SER A 72 -4.60 -4.56 -4.94
C SER A 72 -3.16 -4.79 -5.33
N ARG A 73 -2.75 -6.07 -5.29
CA ARG A 73 -1.41 -6.50 -5.71
C ARG A 73 -1.05 -5.99 -7.11
N VAL A 74 -1.98 -6.07 -8.07
CA VAL A 74 -1.73 -5.60 -9.45
C VAL A 74 -1.48 -4.10 -9.49
N ARG A 75 -2.31 -3.27 -8.84
CA ARG A 75 -2.10 -1.80 -8.81
C ARG A 75 -0.78 -1.43 -8.16
N HIS A 76 -0.44 -2.10 -7.05
CA HIS A 76 0.85 -1.88 -6.37
C HIS A 76 2.03 -2.22 -7.28
N GLN A 77 2.00 -3.37 -7.97
CA GLN A 77 3.08 -3.77 -8.88
C GLN A 77 3.19 -2.88 -10.13
N VAL A 78 2.05 -2.45 -10.68
CA VAL A 78 2.00 -1.49 -11.78
C VAL A 78 2.65 -0.16 -11.37
N LEU A 79 2.33 0.34 -10.17
CA LEU A 79 2.91 1.58 -9.65
C LEU A 79 4.43 1.44 -9.41
N ILE A 80 4.88 0.31 -8.86
CA ILE A 80 6.32 0.00 -8.74
C ILE A 80 7.02 -0.03 -10.11
N ALA A 81 6.42 -0.68 -11.11
CA ALA A 81 7.00 -0.78 -12.43
C ALA A 81 7.14 0.59 -13.11
N LEU A 82 6.15 1.47 -12.95
CA LEU A 82 6.21 2.86 -13.42
C LEU A 82 7.23 3.70 -12.64
N MET A 83 7.46 3.44 -11.36
CA MET A 83 8.50 4.13 -10.59
C MET A 83 9.91 3.80 -11.08
N LYS A 84 10.15 2.57 -11.57
CA LYS A 84 11.46 2.15 -12.07
C LYS A 84 11.81 2.78 -13.41
N ARG A 85 10.81 2.97 -14.27
CA ARG A 85 10.96 3.50 -15.62
C ARG A 85 9.70 4.29 -15.95
N SER A 86 9.83 5.57 -16.26
CA SER A 86 8.71 6.44 -16.62
C SER A 86 9.19 7.43 -17.68
N PRO A 87 8.38 7.74 -18.70
CA PRO A 87 7.02 7.25 -18.94
C PRO A 87 6.96 5.87 -19.63
N GLN A 88 5.84 5.15 -19.50
CA GLN A 88 5.64 3.86 -20.16
C GLN A 88 4.22 3.65 -20.68
N THR A 89 4.09 2.79 -21.69
CA THR A 89 2.80 2.28 -22.18
C THR A 89 2.28 1.16 -21.28
N THR A 90 0.97 0.91 -21.30
CA THR A 90 0.38 -0.20 -20.51
C THR A 90 0.98 -1.55 -20.87
N THR A 91 1.29 -1.79 -22.14
CA THR A 91 1.91 -3.04 -22.61
C THR A 91 3.33 -3.20 -22.07
N ALA A 92 4.12 -2.12 -22.05
CA ALA A 92 5.47 -2.13 -21.49
C ALA A 92 5.44 -2.42 -19.98
N VAL A 93 4.56 -1.74 -19.24
CA VAL A 93 4.36 -1.99 -17.81
C VAL A 93 3.94 -3.43 -17.54
N ARG A 94 2.99 -3.95 -18.32
CA ARG A 94 2.58 -5.36 -18.23
C ARG A 94 3.79 -6.27 -18.40
N LYS A 95 4.60 -6.07 -19.44
CA LYS A 95 5.79 -6.90 -19.70
C LYS A 95 6.70 -6.94 -18.48
N THR A 96 7.03 -5.79 -17.89
CA THR A 96 7.85 -5.68 -16.67
C THR A 96 7.23 -6.37 -15.46
N VAL A 97 5.92 -6.27 -15.26
CA VAL A 97 5.27 -6.90 -14.10
C VAL A 97 5.09 -8.42 -14.31
N ASN A 98 4.82 -8.85 -15.54
CA ASN A 98 4.51 -10.24 -15.89
C ASN A 98 5.69 -11.20 -15.65
N GLU A 99 6.94 -10.70 -15.70
CA GLU A 99 8.14 -11.46 -15.35
C GLU A 99 8.12 -12.00 -13.92
N ARG A 100 7.45 -11.31 -12.98
CA ARG A 100 7.37 -11.71 -11.57
C ARG A 100 5.97 -12.12 -11.14
N TYR A 101 4.94 -11.55 -11.77
CA TYR A 101 3.54 -11.74 -11.42
C TYR A 101 2.69 -11.88 -12.70
N PRO A 102 2.50 -13.11 -13.20
CA PRO A 102 1.72 -13.34 -14.40
C PRO A 102 0.30 -12.78 -14.29
N HIS A 103 -0.11 -11.93 -15.23
CA HIS A 103 -1.48 -11.43 -15.34
C HIS A 103 -1.80 -10.92 -16.75
N GLY A 104 -3.10 -10.91 -17.08
CA GLY A 104 -3.60 -10.45 -18.37
C GLY A 104 -3.52 -8.92 -18.55
N LEU A 105 -3.42 -8.48 -19.80
CA LEU A 105 -3.36 -7.07 -20.18
C LEU A 105 -4.57 -6.27 -19.65
N ALA A 106 -5.77 -6.86 -19.68
CA ALA A 106 -6.99 -6.24 -19.17
C ALA A 106 -6.90 -5.89 -17.66
N SER A 107 -6.19 -6.70 -16.88
CA SER A 107 -5.95 -6.42 -15.46
C SER A 107 -5.01 -5.22 -15.29
N THR A 108 -3.96 -5.13 -16.11
CA THR A 108 -3.06 -3.97 -16.15
C THR A 108 -3.81 -2.70 -16.57
N VAL A 109 -4.65 -2.76 -17.61
CA VAL A 109 -5.47 -1.62 -18.09
C VAL A 109 -6.38 -1.10 -16.97
N ARG A 110 -7.13 -1.99 -16.29
CA ARG A 110 -7.99 -1.61 -15.17
C ARG A 110 -7.19 -1.04 -14.00
N ALA A 111 -6.00 -1.58 -13.74
CA ALA A 111 -5.10 -1.04 -12.73
C ALA A 111 -4.65 0.39 -13.09
N MET A 112 -4.22 0.63 -14.33
CA MET A 112 -3.81 1.95 -14.81
C MET A 112 -4.96 2.98 -14.73
N GLN A 113 -6.16 2.59 -15.14
CA GLN A 113 -7.34 3.45 -15.04
C GLN A 113 -7.66 3.80 -13.58
N GLY A 114 -7.66 2.81 -12.68
CA GLY A 114 -7.87 3.05 -11.25
C GLY A 114 -6.78 3.93 -10.63
N LEU A 115 -5.51 3.73 -11.00
CA LEU A 115 -4.41 4.58 -10.54
C LEU A 115 -4.54 6.03 -11.02
N ARG A 116 -5.06 6.22 -12.24
CA ARG A 116 -5.35 7.55 -12.79
C ARG A 116 -6.52 8.22 -12.07
N GLN A 117 -7.59 7.49 -11.79
CA GLN A 117 -8.73 8.00 -11.02
C GLN A 117 -8.32 8.45 -9.61
N LEU A 118 -7.36 7.76 -9.00
CA LEU A 118 -6.79 8.16 -7.70
C LEU A 118 -5.77 9.32 -7.79
N GLY A 119 -5.45 9.80 -9.00
CA GLY A 119 -4.45 10.86 -9.24
C GLY A 119 -3.01 10.42 -8.98
N LEU A 120 -2.73 9.11 -8.94
CA LEU A 120 -1.39 8.56 -8.67
C LEU A 120 -0.55 8.42 -9.96
N VAL A 121 -1.23 8.33 -11.10
CA VAL A 121 -0.63 8.21 -12.43
C VAL A 121 -1.33 9.19 -13.37
N THR A 122 -0.58 9.81 -14.28
CA THR A 122 -1.11 10.68 -15.33
C THR A 122 -0.72 10.19 -16.72
N VAL A 123 -1.46 10.63 -17.74
CA VAL A 123 -1.08 10.45 -19.14
C VAL A 123 -0.21 11.64 -19.53
N CYS A 124 1.01 11.39 -20.00
CA CYS A 124 1.99 12.44 -20.32
C CYS A 124 2.29 12.56 -21.82
N GLY A 125 1.63 11.75 -22.66
CA GLY A 125 1.80 11.80 -24.11
C GLY A 125 1.26 10.57 -24.82
N GLU A 126 1.58 10.49 -26.09
CA GLU A 126 1.27 9.35 -26.96
C GLU A 126 2.56 8.58 -27.32
N GLY A 127 2.42 7.27 -27.50
CA GLY A 127 3.50 6.39 -27.92
C GLY A 127 3.63 6.35 -29.45
N ALA A 128 4.43 5.39 -29.93
CA ALA A 128 4.70 5.24 -31.36
C ALA A 128 3.45 4.89 -32.21
N LYS A 129 2.39 4.36 -31.58
CA LYS A 129 1.13 4.03 -32.25
C LYS A 129 0.04 5.01 -31.84
N ARG A 130 -0.79 5.43 -32.81
CA ARG A 130 -1.96 6.28 -32.57
C ARG A 130 -2.84 5.71 -31.45
N GLY A 131 -3.21 6.54 -30.48
CA GLY A 131 -4.04 6.14 -29.33
C GLY A 131 -3.30 5.37 -28.23
N GLN A 132 -2.00 5.10 -28.38
CA GLN A 132 -1.19 4.46 -27.35
C GLN A 132 -0.79 5.49 -26.29
N LYS A 133 -1.39 5.41 -25.10
CA LYS A 133 -1.09 6.36 -24.02
C LYS A 133 0.24 6.03 -23.32
N LEU A 134 1.05 7.07 -23.09
CA LEU A 134 2.21 7.03 -22.19
C LEU A 134 1.81 7.53 -20.81
N TYR A 135 2.22 6.79 -19.79
CA TYR A 135 1.85 7.06 -18.41
C TYR A 135 3.07 7.30 -17.54
N ALA A 136 2.93 8.24 -16.60
CA ALA A 136 3.94 8.61 -15.64
C ALA A 136 3.36 8.68 -14.22
N VAL A 137 4.18 8.36 -13.21
CA VAL A 137 3.79 8.51 -11.81
C VAL A 137 3.76 9.99 -11.44
N THR A 138 2.70 10.42 -10.75
CA THR A 138 2.56 11.80 -10.25
C THR A 138 3.36 11.99 -8.96
N ALA A 139 3.57 13.23 -8.51
CA ALA A 139 4.17 13.50 -7.19
C ALA A 139 3.38 12.82 -6.05
N LYS A 140 2.04 12.83 -6.12
CA LYS A 140 1.16 12.10 -5.19
C LYS A 140 1.45 10.60 -5.19
N GLY A 141 1.59 9.99 -6.38
CA GLY A 141 1.97 8.59 -6.53
C GLY A 141 3.32 8.25 -5.91
N ARG A 142 4.34 9.11 -6.09
CA ARG A 142 5.67 8.93 -5.49
C ARG A 142 5.62 8.97 -3.96
N ARG A 143 5.01 10.03 -3.39
CA ARG A 143 4.85 10.18 -1.93
C ARG A 143 4.14 8.97 -1.32
N LEU A 144 3.09 8.47 -1.97
CA LEU A 144 2.39 7.28 -1.51
C LEU A 144 3.29 6.03 -1.50
N MET A 145 4.14 5.86 -2.52
CA MET A 145 5.08 4.74 -2.59
C MET A 145 6.22 4.84 -1.57
N GLU A 146 6.69 6.05 -1.27
CA GLU A 146 7.64 6.30 -0.18
C GLU A 146 7.05 5.87 1.17
N LEU A 147 5.76 6.14 1.42
CA LEU A 147 5.07 5.65 2.62
C LEU A 147 5.04 4.12 2.71
N PHE A 148 4.84 3.42 1.58
CA PHE A 148 4.93 1.96 1.55
C PHE A 148 6.34 1.47 1.90
N ALA A 149 7.38 2.04 1.26
CA ALA A 149 8.77 1.66 1.51
C ALA A 149 9.21 1.90 2.96
N ASN A 150 8.86 3.07 3.51
CA ASN A 150 9.17 3.44 4.89
C ASN A 150 8.45 2.54 5.91
N ARG A 151 7.24 2.06 5.60
CA ARG A 151 6.53 1.10 6.45
C ARG A 151 7.16 -0.28 6.42
N THR A 152 7.56 -0.79 5.25
CA THR A 152 8.27 -2.07 5.19
C THR A 152 9.55 -2.01 6.04
N ARG A 153 10.30 -0.91 5.95
CA ARG A 153 11.50 -0.71 6.75
C ARG A 153 11.21 -0.61 8.25
N ARG A 154 10.25 0.23 8.67
CA ARG A 154 9.90 0.39 10.09
C ARG A 154 9.31 -0.89 10.69
N ALA A 155 8.44 -1.59 9.96
CA ALA A 155 7.92 -2.88 10.41
C ALA A 155 9.05 -3.88 10.63
N GLN A 156 10.04 -3.92 9.73
CA GLN A 156 11.23 -4.75 9.89
C GLN A 156 12.09 -4.33 11.09
N THR A 157 12.29 -3.02 11.31
CA THR A 157 13.04 -2.51 12.47
C THR A 157 12.34 -2.81 13.79
N PHE A 158 11.03 -2.61 13.90
CA PHE A 158 10.25 -2.97 15.10
C PHE A 158 10.31 -4.46 15.39
N LEU A 159 10.33 -5.31 14.35
CA LEU A 159 10.48 -6.76 14.52
C LEU A 159 11.87 -7.16 15.02
N ASN A 160 12.91 -6.46 14.58
CA ASN A 160 14.30 -6.74 14.97
C ASN A 160 14.68 -6.11 16.31
N ALA A 161 13.95 -5.10 16.78
CA ALA A 161 14.25 -4.34 18.01
C ALA A 161 13.59 -4.90 19.27
N VAL A 162 12.84 -6.01 19.19
CA VAL A 162 12.42 -6.75 20.39
C VAL A 162 13.62 -7.61 20.79
N PRO A 163 14.35 -7.29 21.88
CA PRO A 163 15.38 -8.17 22.37
C PRO A 163 14.67 -9.46 22.79
N MET A 164 15.19 -10.61 22.36
CA MET A 164 14.83 -11.88 23.01
C MET A 164 15.45 -11.85 24.40
N GLU A 165 14.82 -11.16 25.34
CA GLU A 165 15.02 -11.46 26.75
C GLU A 165 14.35 -12.81 26.98
N SER A 166 15.19 -13.85 26.90
CA SER A 166 14.90 -15.22 27.27
C SER A 166 14.28 -15.27 28.67
N VAL A 167 13.04 -15.74 28.73
CA VAL A 167 12.39 -16.27 29.93
C VAL A 167 12.65 -17.77 30.00
#